data_AF-A0A0E3PIU2-F1
#
_entry.id   AF-A0A0E3PIU2-F1
#
_cell.length_a   1.000
_cell.length_b   1.000
_cell.length_c   1.000
_cell.angle_alpha   90.00
_cell.angle_beta   90.00
_cell.angle_gamma   90.00
#
_symmetry.space_group_name_H-M   'P 1'
#
loop_
_entity.id
_entity.type
_entity.pdbx_description
1 polymer ?
#
loop_
_entity_poly.entity_id
_entity_poly.type
_entity_poly.pdbx_seq_one_letter_code
_entity_poly.pdbx_strand_id
1 'polypeptide(L)'
;MNEQNYPEFTGLELSPRKVDYLKFILEKNGTVKTTEISSCLQVDPSTTTKTLNELAAAGYLNHIPYRGVDLTEMGKEYAEFLVRRHRILSLLLTHYGLSTEEACAEVSRFEAFVSRDAVNKICNSMGHPMVGVCGEISHEKCLHLEQSLHLGHNH
;
A
#
# COMPACT_ATOMS: atom_id res chain seq x y z
N MET A 1 -28.16 -4.59 3.32
CA MET A 1 -27.12 -3.61 3.75
C MET A 1 -25.97 -3.80 2.78
N ASN A 2 -25.60 -2.74 2.07
CA ASN A 2 -24.90 -2.78 0.79
C ASN A 2 -23.61 -3.62 0.80
N GLU A 3 -23.56 -4.63 -0.06
CA GLU A 3 -22.33 -5.20 -0.60
C GLU A 3 -21.62 -4.09 -1.38
N GLN A 4 -20.78 -3.33 -0.69
CA GLN A 4 -19.90 -2.37 -1.33
C GLN A 4 -18.83 -3.19 -2.05
N ASN A 5 -19.08 -3.48 -3.33
CA ASN A 5 -18.18 -4.16 -4.25
C ASN A 5 -17.02 -3.19 -4.56
N TYR A 6 -16.01 -3.20 -3.69
CA TYR A 6 -14.75 -2.50 -3.90
C TYR A 6 -13.99 -3.20 -5.03
N PRO A 7 -13.26 -2.49 -5.89
CA PRO A 7 -12.44 -3.14 -6.90
C PRO A 7 -11.42 -4.05 -6.19
N GLU A 8 -11.54 -5.36 -6.41
CA GLU A 8 -10.50 -6.32 -6.00
C GLU A 8 -9.22 -6.00 -6.76
N PHE A 9 -8.32 -5.26 -6.13
CA PHE A 9 -6.96 -5.10 -6.63
C PHE A 9 -6.07 -6.21 -6.10
N THR A 10 -5.17 -6.68 -6.96
CA THR A 10 -4.20 -7.73 -6.67
C THR A 10 -3.01 -7.19 -5.87
N GLY A 11 -2.78 -5.88 -5.88
CA GLY A 11 -1.63 -5.22 -5.26
C GLY A 11 -0.41 -5.14 -6.18
N LEU A 12 -0.54 -5.54 -7.44
CA LEU A 12 0.52 -5.62 -8.45
C LEU A 12 0.34 -4.59 -9.59
N GLU A 13 -0.67 -3.72 -9.49
CA GLU A 13 -1.06 -2.78 -10.54
C GLU A 13 -0.06 -1.63 -10.72
N LEU A 14 0.74 -1.34 -9.67
CA LEU A 14 1.66 -0.21 -9.63
C LEU A 14 3.12 -0.66 -9.65
N SER A 15 3.94 0.03 -10.43
CA SER A 15 5.38 -0.12 -10.41
C SER A 15 5.95 0.33 -9.05
N PRO A 16 7.17 -0.14 -8.67
CA PRO A 16 7.81 0.28 -7.41
C PRO A 16 7.82 1.81 -7.22
N ARG A 17 8.14 2.55 -8.29
CA ARG A 17 8.13 4.02 -8.24
C ARG A 17 6.75 4.60 -7.92
N LYS A 18 5.67 4.05 -8.47
CA LYS A 18 4.30 4.54 -8.22
C LYS A 18 3.83 4.20 -6.79
N VAL A 19 4.31 3.09 -6.23
CA VAL A 19 4.07 2.70 -4.84
C VAL A 19 4.57 3.79 -3.87
N ASP A 20 5.77 4.32 -4.09
CA ASP A 20 6.36 5.36 -3.23
C ASP A 20 5.52 6.65 -3.22
N TYR A 21 4.94 7.03 -4.36
CA TYR A 21 4.08 8.21 -4.46
C TYR A 21 2.82 8.05 -3.59
N LEU A 22 2.13 6.90 -3.68
CA LEU A 22 0.92 6.67 -2.89
C LEU A 22 1.21 6.60 -1.40
N LYS A 23 2.29 5.92 -1.00
CA LYS A 23 2.72 5.86 0.40
C LYS A 23 3.02 7.26 0.96
N PHE A 24 3.74 8.07 0.21
CA PHE A 24 4.08 9.43 0.63
C PHE A 24 2.84 10.33 0.76
N ILE A 25 1.91 10.29 -0.21
CA ILE A 25 0.69 11.10 -0.14
C ILE A 25 -0.19 10.66 1.05
N LEU A 26 -0.28 9.35 1.31
CA LEU A 26 -0.99 8.83 2.47
C LEU A 26 -0.38 9.34 3.79
N GLU A 27 0.94 9.34 3.91
CA GLU A 27 1.65 9.82 5.10
C GLU A 27 1.36 11.31 5.39
N LYS A 28 1.26 12.14 4.35
CA LYS A 28 0.95 13.57 4.51
C LYS A 28 -0.49 13.85 4.90
N ASN A 29 -1.40 12.89 4.70
CA ASN A 29 -2.78 12.91 5.17
C ASN A 29 -3.54 14.20 4.78
N GLY A 30 -3.55 14.49 3.47
CA GLY A 30 -4.24 15.64 2.87
C GLY A 30 -3.66 15.99 1.50
N THR A 31 -4.04 17.16 0.97
CA THR A 31 -3.54 17.62 -0.34
C THR A 31 -2.05 17.92 -0.31
N VAL A 32 -1.29 17.29 -1.21
CA VAL A 32 0.17 17.45 -1.33
C VAL A 32 0.54 18.15 -2.63
N LYS A 33 1.44 19.14 -2.56
CA LYS A 33 1.94 19.84 -3.74
C LYS A 33 2.94 18.99 -4.52
N THR A 34 2.93 19.11 -5.85
CA THR A 34 3.90 18.45 -6.74
C THR A 34 5.35 18.71 -6.35
N THR A 35 5.67 19.94 -5.91
CA THR A 35 7.03 20.34 -5.48
C THR A 35 7.49 19.64 -4.21
N GLU A 36 6.56 19.33 -3.31
CA GLU A 36 6.86 18.59 -2.07
C GLU A 36 7.16 17.13 -2.40
N ILE A 37 6.37 16.54 -3.29
CA ILE A 37 6.56 15.16 -3.78
C ILE A 37 7.91 15.03 -4.50
N SER A 38 8.19 15.93 -5.46
CA SER A 38 9.44 15.89 -6.23
C SER A 38 10.67 16.02 -5.32
N SER A 39 10.60 16.89 -4.31
CA SER A 39 11.71 17.11 -3.37
C SER A 39 11.92 15.92 -2.45
N CYS A 40 10.84 15.34 -1.90
CA CYS A 40 10.93 14.21 -0.98
C CYS A 40 11.41 12.93 -1.68
N LEU A 41 10.87 12.64 -2.87
CA LEU A 41 11.21 11.43 -3.62
C LEU A 41 12.48 11.60 -4.47
N GLN A 42 13.12 12.78 -4.44
CA GLN A 42 14.32 13.11 -5.22
C GLN A 42 14.14 12.83 -6.72
N VAL A 43 12.97 13.16 -7.24
CA VAL A 43 12.58 13.00 -8.65
C VAL A 43 12.41 14.37 -9.28
N ASP A 44 12.80 14.53 -10.54
CA ASP A 44 12.59 15.79 -11.24
C ASP A 44 11.08 16.20 -11.31
N PRO A 45 10.77 17.50 -11.34
CA PRO A 45 9.37 17.96 -11.36
C PRO A 45 8.55 17.49 -12.58
N SER A 46 9.18 17.29 -13.73
CA SER A 46 8.50 16.86 -14.96
C SER A 46 8.05 15.41 -14.87
N THR A 47 8.93 14.53 -14.37
CA THR A 47 8.62 13.13 -14.12
C THR A 47 7.61 12.96 -12.99
N THR A 48 7.70 13.81 -11.97
CA THR A 48 6.69 13.86 -10.89
C THR A 48 5.32 14.19 -11.46
N THR A 49 5.21 15.26 -12.25
CA THR A 49 3.95 15.67 -12.89
C THR A 49 3.39 14.57 -13.78
N LYS A 50 4.23 13.92 -14.60
CA LYS A 50 3.82 12.80 -15.44
C LYS A 50 3.26 11.64 -14.61
N THR A 51 3.97 11.23 -13.56
CA THR A 51 3.57 10.11 -12.69
C THR A 51 2.26 10.41 -11.97
N LEU A 52 2.08 11.65 -11.49
CA LEU A 52 0.83 12.10 -10.87
C LEU A 52 -0.35 12.05 -11.84
N ASN A 53 -0.15 12.50 -13.09
CA ASN A 53 -1.20 12.42 -14.11
C ASN A 53 -1.58 10.97 -14.45
N GLU A 54 -0.60 10.06 -14.53
CA GLU A 54 -0.87 8.63 -14.75
C GLU A 54 -1.65 8.01 -13.58
N LEU A 55 -1.30 8.35 -12.34
CA LEU A 55 -2.00 7.88 -11.15
C LEU A 55 -3.42 8.46 -11.03
N ALA A 56 -3.60 9.73 -11.39
CA ALA A 56 -4.92 10.36 -11.45
C ALA A 56 -5.80 9.74 -12.54
N ALA A 57 -5.24 9.51 -13.73
CA ALA A 57 -5.95 8.85 -14.83
C ALA A 57 -6.35 7.40 -14.49
N ALA A 58 -5.55 6.71 -13.68
CA ALA A 58 -5.87 5.37 -13.15
C ALA A 58 -6.85 5.40 -11.94
N GLY A 59 -7.29 6.59 -11.50
CA GLY A 59 -8.30 6.73 -10.46
C GLY A 59 -7.77 6.68 -9.02
N TYR A 60 -6.45 6.68 -8.80
CA TYR A 60 -5.86 6.69 -7.45
C TYR A 60 -5.77 8.09 -6.83
N LEU A 61 -5.73 9.13 -7.66
CA LEU A 61 -5.53 10.52 -7.20
C LEU A 61 -6.59 11.48 -7.76
N ASN A 62 -7.00 12.43 -6.92
CA ASN A 62 -7.72 13.63 -7.32
C ASN A 62 -6.73 14.75 -7.55
N HIS A 63 -6.72 15.31 -8.76
CA HIS A 63 -5.94 16.52 -9.04
C HIS A 63 -6.75 17.76 -8.70
N ILE A 64 -6.23 18.60 -7.79
CA ILE A 64 -6.88 19.84 -7.37
C ILE A 64 -6.11 21.01 -7.99
N PRO A 65 -6.72 21.75 -8.94
CA PRO A 65 -6.07 22.87 -9.62
C PRO A 65 -5.41 23.84 -8.63
N TYR A 66 -4.14 24.15 -8.87
CA TYR A 66 -3.31 25.05 -8.06
C TYR A 66 -3.07 24.63 -6.59
N ARG A 67 -3.59 23.50 -6.13
CA ARG A 67 -3.39 23.01 -4.75
C ARG A 67 -2.52 21.76 -4.68
N GLY A 68 -2.57 20.88 -5.69
CA GLY A 68 -1.78 19.66 -5.73
C GLY A 68 -2.66 18.43 -5.97
N VAL A 69 -2.31 17.33 -5.31
CA VAL A 69 -3.02 16.04 -5.43
C VAL A 69 -3.47 15.52 -4.08
N ASP A 70 -4.56 14.78 -4.07
CA ASP A 70 -5.06 14.06 -2.90
C ASP A 70 -5.45 12.64 -3.31
N LEU A 71 -5.53 11.71 -2.36
CA LEU A 71 -5.97 10.35 -2.63
C LEU A 71 -7.48 10.33 -2.93
N THR A 72 -7.88 9.53 -3.90
CA THR A 72 -9.29 9.10 -4.00
C THR A 72 -9.57 8.06 -2.92
N GLU A 73 -10.83 7.67 -2.73
CA GLU A 73 -11.17 6.55 -1.82
C GLU A 73 -10.44 5.25 -2.22
N MET A 74 -10.40 4.96 -3.53
CA MET A 74 -9.65 3.83 -4.08
C MET A 74 -8.14 3.97 -3.85
N GLY A 75 -7.60 5.17 -4.05
CA GLY A 75 -6.21 5.51 -3.78
C GLY A 75 -5.83 5.28 -2.34
N LYS A 76 -6.68 5.72 -1.41
CA LYS A 76 -6.48 5.58 0.02
C LYS A 76 -6.44 4.11 0.43
N GLU A 77 -7.43 3.32 0.00
CA GLU A 77 -7.45 1.89 0.28
C GLU A 77 -6.21 1.17 -0.26
N TYR A 78 -5.81 1.49 -1.50
CA TYR A 78 -4.64 0.90 -2.11
C TYR A 78 -3.36 1.30 -1.35
N ALA A 79 -3.22 2.58 -0.99
CA ALA A 79 -2.07 3.09 -0.25
C ALA A 79 -1.97 2.47 1.16
N GLU A 80 -3.08 2.29 1.86
CA GLU A 80 -3.14 1.60 3.15
C GLU A 80 -2.68 0.14 3.01
N PHE A 81 -3.10 -0.55 1.95
CA PHE A 81 -2.58 -1.88 1.63
C PHE A 81 -1.07 -1.87 1.37
N LEU A 82 -0.55 -0.86 0.64
CA LEU A 82 0.89 -0.75 0.36
C LEU A 82 1.70 -0.61 1.66
N VAL A 83 1.23 0.20 2.61
CA VAL A 83 1.86 0.35 3.93
C VAL A 83 1.77 -0.95 4.73
N ARG A 84 0.60 -1.59 4.75
CA ARG A 84 0.41 -2.88 5.42
C ARG A 84 1.34 -3.96 4.87
N ARG A 85 1.46 -4.05 3.54
CA ARG A 85 2.36 -4.98 2.86
C ARG A 85 3.80 -4.79 3.30
N HIS A 86 4.26 -3.55 3.35
CA HIS A 86 5.60 -3.23 3.82
C HIS A 86 5.83 -3.74 5.25
N ARG A 87 4.91 -3.44 6.17
CA ARG A 87 5.02 -3.79 7.59
C ARG A 87 4.98 -5.31 7.84
N ILE A 88 4.16 -6.04 7.10
CA ILE A 88 4.08 -7.51 7.20
C ILE A 88 5.36 -8.16 6.68
N LEU A 89 5.85 -7.72 5.51
CA LEU A 89 7.05 -8.29 4.92
C LEU A 89 8.31 -7.93 5.71
N SER A 90 8.39 -6.73 6.28
CA SER A 90 9.54 -6.35 7.11
C SER A 90 9.55 -7.13 8.41
N LEU A 91 8.39 -7.27 9.06
CA LEU A 91 8.25 -8.12 10.24
C LEU A 91 8.68 -9.58 9.94
N LEU A 92 8.24 -10.13 8.80
CA LEU A 92 8.66 -11.46 8.36
C LEU A 92 10.19 -11.57 8.29
N LEU A 93 10.88 -10.63 7.63
CA LEU A 93 12.34 -10.68 7.53
C LEU A 93 13.04 -10.51 8.88
N THR A 94 12.50 -9.69 9.78
CA THR A 94 13.06 -9.57 11.14
C THR A 94 12.93 -10.86 11.94
N HIS A 95 11.87 -11.65 11.74
CA HIS A 95 11.77 -12.99 12.33
C HIS A 95 12.89 -13.94 11.86
N TYR A 96 13.46 -13.70 10.69
CA TYR A 96 14.60 -14.46 10.15
C TYR A 96 15.96 -13.82 10.48
N GLY A 97 16.00 -12.82 11.37
CA GLY A 97 17.24 -12.30 11.95
C GLY A 97 17.81 -11.06 11.28
N LEU A 98 17.08 -10.44 10.34
CA LEU A 98 17.47 -9.12 9.83
C LEU A 98 17.17 -8.04 10.87
N SER A 99 18.02 -7.02 10.94
CA SER A 99 17.69 -5.78 11.65
C SER A 99 16.49 -5.08 11.01
N THR A 100 15.85 -4.17 11.75
CA THR A 100 14.73 -3.37 11.23
C THR A 100 15.12 -2.61 9.96
N GLU A 101 16.31 -2.02 9.94
CA GLU A 101 16.82 -1.24 8.81
C GLU A 101 17.07 -2.12 7.59
N GLU A 102 17.73 -3.27 7.77
CA GLU A 102 17.96 -4.24 6.70
C GLU A 102 16.64 -4.78 6.15
N ALA A 103 15.68 -5.09 7.03
CA ALA A 103 14.37 -5.60 6.64
C ALA A 103 13.55 -4.56 5.85
N CYS A 104 13.37 -3.33 6.36
CA CYS A 104 12.61 -2.31 5.63
C CYS A 104 13.35 -1.96 4.29
N ALA A 105 14.69 -2.02 4.22
CA ALA A 105 15.47 -1.81 2.99
C ALA A 105 15.31 -2.93 1.95
N GLU A 106 15.39 -4.20 2.35
CA GLU A 106 15.20 -5.33 1.44
C GLU A 106 13.75 -5.39 0.94
N VAL A 107 12.77 -5.20 1.83
CA VAL A 107 11.35 -5.21 1.47
C VAL A 107 11.02 -4.17 0.41
N SER A 108 11.55 -2.95 0.53
CA SER A 108 11.33 -1.89 -0.46
C SER A 108 11.76 -2.28 -1.88
N ARG A 109 12.72 -3.22 -2.03
CA ARG A 109 13.19 -3.68 -3.35
C ARG A 109 12.21 -4.62 -4.04
N PHE A 110 11.44 -5.41 -3.29
CA PHE A 110 10.61 -6.47 -3.87
C PHE A 110 9.12 -6.40 -3.53
N GLU A 111 8.69 -5.59 -2.56
CA GLU A 111 7.31 -5.57 -2.08
C GLU A 111 6.30 -5.31 -3.20
N ALA A 112 6.67 -4.51 -4.21
CA ALA A 112 5.82 -4.21 -5.37
C ALA A 112 5.41 -5.46 -6.16
N PHE A 113 6.15 -6.55 -6.02
CA PHE A 113 5.91 -7.82 -6.71
C PHE A 113 5.21 -8.86 -5.82
N VAL A 114 4.87 -8.51 -4.57
CA VAL A 114 4.15 -9.40 -3.66
C VAL A 114 2.67 -9.06 -3.68
N SER A 115 1.85 -10.03 -4.08
CA SER A 115 0.40 -9.87 -4.20
C SER A 115 -0.28 -9.74 -2.84
N ARG A 116 -1.47 -9.15 -2.84
CA ARG A 116 -2.34 -9.03 -1.67
C ARG A 116 -2.65 -10.38 -1.03
N ASP A 117 -2.91 -11.41 -1.84
CA ASP A 117 -3.15 -12.77 -1.36
C ASP A 117 -1.94 -13.35 -0.62
N ALA A 118 -0.73 -13.20 -1.18
CA ALA A 118 0.49 -13.65 -0.54
C ALA A 118 0.73 -12.92 0.81
N VAL A 119 0.55 -11.60 0.84
CA VAL A 119 0.65 -10.81 2.08
C VAL A 119 -0.36 -11.28 3.12
N ASN A 120 -1.60 -11.57 2.72
CA ASN A 120 -2.64 -12.06 3.62
C ASN A 120 -2.30 -13.44 4.20
N LYS A 121 -1.79 -14.37 3.39
CA LYS A 121 -1.35 -15.68 3.85
C LYS A 121 -0.16 -15.60 4.81
N ILE A 122 0.81 -14.74 4.52
CA ILE A 122 1.94 -14.47 5.41
C ILE A 122 1.43 -13.89 6.74
N CYS A 123 0.55 -12.88 6.69
CA CYS A 123 -0.07 -12.28 7.86
C CYS A 123 -0.78 -13.32 8.75
N ASN A 124 -1.59 -14.19 8.14
CA ASN A 124 -2.27 -15.27 8.84
C ASN A 124 -1.27 -16.25 9.49
N SER A 125 -0.21 -16.63 8.76
CA SER A 125 0.83 -17.53 9.29
C SER A 125 1.58 -16.96 10.50
N MET A 126 1.63 -15.62 10.61
CA MET A 126 2.23 -14.92 11.74
C MET A 126 1.23 -14.61 12.87
N GLY A 127 -0.02 -15.11 12.78
CA GLY A 127 -1.04 -14.92 13.82
C GLY A 127 -1.65 -13.52 13.86
N HIS A 128 -1.76 -12.84 12.71
CA HIS A 128 -2.33 -11.49 12.59
C HIS A 128 -1.68 -10.45 13.53
N PRO A 129 -0.37 -10.18 13.35
CA PRO A 129 0.36 -9.27 14.23
C PRO A 129 -0.20 -7.84 14.13
N MET A 130 -0.49 -7.19 15.26
CA MET A 130 -1.07 -5.83 15.31
C MET A 130 -0.01 -4.72 15.19
N VAL A 131 1.27 -5.04 15.43
CA VAL A 131 2.38 -4.10 15.41
C VAL A 131 3.56 -4.74 14.69
N GLY A 132 4.14 -4.05 13.73
CA GLY A 132 5.37 -4.42 13.05
C GLY A 132 6.50 -3.45 13.34
N VAL A 133 7.69 -3.75 12.83
CA VAL A 133 8.89 -2.94 13.08
C VAL A 133 8.85 -1.55 12.43
N CYS A 134 8.08 -1.39 11.34
CA CYS A 134 7.85 -0.09 10.69
C CYS A 134 6.43 0.49 11.06
N GLY A 135 5.82 0.09 12.18
CA GLY A 135 4.58 0.68 12.76
C GLY A 135 3.37 -0.25 12.92
N GLU A 136 2.19 0.30 13.24
CA GLU A 136 0.93 -0.46 13.45
C GLU A 136 0.45 -1.18 12.18
N ILE A 137 -0.17 -2.35 12.31
CA ILE A 137 -0.66 -3.13 11.17
C ILE A 137 -2.19 -3.16 11.21
N SER A 138 -2.82 -2.61 10.16
CA SER A 138 -4.28 -2.69 10.00
C SER A 138 -4.70 -4.06 9.45
N HIS A 139 -5.79 -4.59 9.98
CA HIS A 139 -6.37 -5.89 9.61
C HIS A 139 -7.82 -5.82 9.14
N GLU A 140 -8.39 -4.63 9.00
CA GLU A 140 -9.82 -4.41 8.74
C GLU A 140 -10.38 -5.27 7.60
N LYS A 141 -9.54 -5.59 6.60
CA LYS A 141 -9.94 -6.35 5.41
C LYS A 141 -9.34 -7.76 5.33
N CYS A 142 -8.42 -8.13 6.22
CA CYS A 142 -7.83 -9.48 6.24
C CYS A 142 -8.73 -10.48 6.98
N LEU A 143 -9.40 -10.01 8.04
CA LEU A 143 -10.28 -10.84 8.87
C LEU A 143 -11.60 -11.24 8.17
N HIS A 144 -12.03 -10.50 7.16
CA HIS A 144 -13.26 -10.82 6.41
C HIS A 144 -13.07 -11.93 5.37
N LEU A 145 -11.85 -12.16 4.84
CA LEU A 145 -11.61 -13.27 3.90
C LEU A 145 -11.72 -14.66 4.57
N GLU A 146 -11.50 -14.74 5.89
CA GLU A 146 -11.61 -15.99 6.65
C GLU A 146 -13.06 -16.49 6.72
N GLN A 147 -14.05 -15.59 6.75
CA GLN A 147 -15.47 -15.96 6.82
C GLN A 147 -15.98 -16.50 5.47
N SER A 148 -15.43 -16.02 4.35
CA SER A 148 -15.79 -16.47 3.00
C SER A 148 -15.18 -17.82 2.65
N LEU A 149 -13.96 -18.11 3.13
CA LEU A 149 -13.25 -19.38 2.85
C LEU A 149 -13.82 -20.57 3.64
N HIS A 150 -14.36 -20.35 4.84
CA HIS A 150 -15.00 -21.40 5.64
C HIS A 150 -16.38 -21.83 5.13
N LEU A 151 -17.03 -21.03 4.26
CA LEU A 151 -18.33 -21.36 3.68
C LEU A 151 -18.24 -22.14 2.34
N GLY A 152 -17.02 -22.36 1.81
CA GLY A 152 -16.79 -23.05 0.53
C GLY A 152 -16.46 -24.55 0.62
N HIS A 153 -16.35 -25.13 1.82
CA HIS A 153 -16.00 -26.54 2.04
C HIS A 153 -17.13 -27.33 2.74
N ASN A 154 -18.34 -27.27 2.19
CA ASN A 154 -19.38 -28.26 2.46
C ASN A 154 -19.91 -28.77 1.12
N HIS A 155 -19.22 -29.76 0.56
CA HIS A 155 -19.79 -30.69 -0.42
C HIS A 155 -19.16 -32.07 -0.28
#